data_AF-N0CXU5-F1
#
_entry.id   AF-N0CXU5-F1
#
_cell.length_a   1.000
_cell.length_b   1.000
_cell.length_c   1.000
_cell.angle_alpha   90.00
_cell.angle_beta   90.00
_cell.angle_gamma   90.00
#
_symmetry.space_group_name_H-M   'P 1'
#
loop_
_entity.id
_entity.type
_entity.pdbx_description
1 polymer ?
#
loop_
_entity_poly.entity_id
_entity_poly.type
_entity_poly.pdbx_seq_one_letter_code
_entity_poly.pdbx_strand_id
1 'polypeptide(L)'
;MRTTLIRVTAALGAAAALAICGAGSASADSVGSSGIGNSGVGNSGAFNDGIGNAGIANWGLGKAGIENHGVGNAGIANWGLGNAGIANWGVGNAGIENGGLGNAGLGNTGLGSSGIGNSGIGSSGIGN
;
A
#
# COMPACT_ATOMS: atom_id res chain seq x y z
N MET A 1 -25.28 -51.17 -2.73
CA MET A 1 -25.59 -49.77 -3.15
C MET A 1 -25.43 -48.71 -2.05
N ARG A 2 -25.24 -49.06 -0.76
CA ARG A 2 -25.08 -48.09 0.35
C ARG A 2 -23.63 -47.66 0.64
N THR A 3 -22.63 -48.31 0.04
CA THR A 3 -21.20 -48.06 0.29
C THR A 3 -20.61 -46.93 -0.56
N THR A 4 -21.19 -46.67 -1.72
CA THR A 4 -20.81 -45.55 -2.61
C THR A 4 -21.26 -44.19 -2.06
N LEU A 5 -22.43 -44.12 -1.42
CA LEU A 5 -22.98 -42.88 -0.86
C LEU A 5 -22.11 -42.27 0.26
N ILE A 6 -21.48 -43.11 1.10
CA ILE A 6 -20.58 -42.66 2.18
C ILE A 6 -19.27 -42.11 1.61
N ARG A 7 -18.76 -42.68 0.52
CA ARG A 7 -17.54 -42.17 -0.15
C ARG A 7 -17.78 -40.85 -0.87
N VAL A 8 -18.99 -40.64 -1.41
CA VAL A 8 -19.36 -39.36 -2.06
C VAL A 8 -19.52 -38.24 -1.03
N THR A 9 -20.06 -38.51 0.16
CA THR A 9 -20.16 -37.50 1.23
C THR A 9 -18.79 -37.14 1.81
N ALA A 10 -17.89 -38.11 1.97
CA ALA A 10 -16.51 -37.85 2.42
C ALA A 10 -15.69 -37.06 1.38
N ALA A 11 -15.88 -37.33 0.08
CA ALA A 11 -15.23 -36.59 -1.00
C ALA A 11 -15.76 -35.15 -1.13
N LEU A 12 -17.07 -34.93 -0.91
CA LEU A 12 -17.65 -33.58 -0.86
C LEU A 12 -17.18 -32.80 0.38
N GLY A 13 -16.98 -33.48 1.51
CA GLY A 13 -16.47 -32.86 2.74
C GLY A 13 -15.04 -32.34 2.64
N ALA A 14 -14.18 -33.02 1.87
CA ALA A 14 -12.80 -32.57 1.63
C ALA A 14 -12.72 -31.39 0.66
N ALA A 15 -13.64 -31.30 -0.32
CA ALA A 15 -13.73 -30.14 -1.22
C ALA A 15 -14.32 -28.89 -0.52
N ALA A 16 -15.20 -29.07 0.46
CA ALA A 16 -15.75 -27.97 1.26
C ALA A 16 -14.78 -27.45 2.34
N ALA A 17 -13.82 -28.27 2.79
CA ALA A 17 -12.84 -27.91 3.81
C ALA A 17 -11.64 -27.09 3.28
N LEU A 18 -11.46 -26.97 1.96
CA LEU A 18 -10.41 -26.12 1.39
C LEU A 18 -10.79 -24.63 1.31
N ALA A 19 -12.02 -24.27 1.71
CA ALA A 19 -12.52 -22.90 1.62
C ALA A 19 -12.42 -22.10 2.93
N ILE A 20 -11.73 -22.62 3.96
CA ILE A 20 -11.66 -22.00 5.30
C ILE A 20 -10.20 -21.74 5.71
N CYS A 21 -9.48 -20.93 4.93
CA CYS A 21 -8.42 -20.04 5.43
C CYS A 21 -7.92 -19.14 4.28
N GLY A 22 -8.47 -17.92 4.16
CA GLY A 22 -7.90 -16.86 3.32
C GLY A 22 -8.84 -16.12 2.37
N ALA A 23 -10.17 -16.24 2.51
CA ALA A 23 -11.12 -15.47 1.70
C ALA A 23 -11.17 -13.99 2.12
N GLY A 24 -10.12 -13.25 1.81
CA GLY A 24 -10.27 -11.89 1.33
C GLY A 24 -10.63 -11.96 -0.14
N SER A 25 -11.69 -11.27 -0.55
CA SER A 25 -12.40 -11.40 -1.82
C SER A 25 -11.53 -11.55 -3.07
N ALA A 26 -11.88 -12.54 -3.88
CA ALA A 26 -11.31 -12.87 -5.17
C ALA A 26 -11.24 -11.67 -6.13
N SER A 27 -10.02 -11.27 -6.46
CA SER A 27 -9.63 -10.80 -7.78
C SER A 27 -8.84 -11.93 -8.43
N ALA A 28 -9.18 -12.30 -9.66
CA ALA A 28 -8.54 -13.40 -10.39
C ALA A 28 -7.03 -13.18 -10.61
N ASP A 29 -6.55 -11.95 -10.44
CA ASP A 29 -5.19 -11.51 -10.76
C ASP A 29 -4.27 -11.43 -9.53
N SER A 30 -4.69 -11.88 -8.34
CA SER A 30 -3.89 -11.72 -7.13
C SER A 30 -3.28 -13.01 -6.56
N VAL A 31 -1.99 -12.94 -6.20
CA VAL A 31 -1.22 -14.04 -5.58
C VAL A 31 -0.79 -13.63 -4.19
N GLY A 32 -1.13 -14.42 -3.17
CA GLY A 32 -0.70 -14.18 -1.78
C GLY A 32 -1.28 -12.90 -1.15
N SER A 33 -2.40 -12.41 -1.67
CA SER A 33 -3.06 -11.20 -1.17
C SER A 33 -4.16 -11.54 -0.15
N SER A 34 -4.41 -10.62 0.78
CA SER A 34 -5.45 -10.72 1.81
C SER A 34 -6.31 -9.44 1.84
N GLY A 35 -7.60 -9.58 2.11
CA GLY A 35 -8.59 -8.50 2.07
C GLY A 35 -9.29 -8.36 0.71
N ILE A 36 -9.80 -7.17 0.35
CA ILE A 36 -10.81 -7.02 -0.70
C ILE A 36 -10.29 -6.22 -1.89
N GLY A 37 -10.45 -6.74 -3.11
CA GLY A 37 -10.26 -5.95 -4.33
C GLY A 37 -8.80 -5.56 -4.60
N ASN A 38 -7.85 -6.36 -4.12
CA ASN A 38 -6.43 -6.13 -4.40
C ASN A 38 -6.04 -6.74 -5.74
N SER A 39 -5.16 -6.13 -6.52
CA SER A 39 -4.60 -6.66 -7.77
C SER A 39 -3.09 -6.83 -7.62
N GLY A 40 -2.50 -7.91 -8.16
CA GLY A 40 -1.06 -8.20 -8.05
C GLY A 40 -0.66 -9.07 -6.85
N VAL A 41 0.54 -8.86 -6.29
CA VAL A 41 1.20 -9.87 -5.44
C VAL A 41 1.42 -9.38 -4.00
N GLY A 42 1.00 -10.18 -3.02
CA GLY A 42 1.35 -9.96 -1.62
C GLY A 42 0.74 -8.71 -1.00
N ASN A 43 -0.46 -8.32 -1.44
CA ASN A 43 -1.13 -7.12 -0.93
C ASN A 43 -2.04 -7.46 0.25
N SER A 44 -2.09 -6.61 1.26
CA SER A 44 -2.93 -6.77 2.45
C SER A 44 -3.82 -5.54 2.65
N GLY A 45 -5.13 -5.74 2.80
CA GLY A 45 -6.10 -4.67 3.01
C GLY A 45 -7.06 -4.55 1.84
N ALA A 46 -7.33 -3.33 1.35
CA ALA A 46 -8.36 -3.12 0.35
C ALA A 46 -7.91 -2.27 -0.85
N PHE A 47 -8.35 -2.63 -2.05
CA PHE A 47 -8.18 -1.85 -3.28
C PHE A 47 -6.72 -1.49 -3.62
N ASN A 48 -5.76 -2.33 -3.24
CA ASN A 48 -4.36 -2.10 -3.56
C ASN A 48 -4.01 -2.73 -4.92
N ASP A 49 -3.29 -2.00 -5.78
CA ASP A 49 -2.75 -2.54 -7.03
C ASP A 49 -1.21 -2.53 -7.01
N GLY A 50 -0.61 -3.63 -7.45
CA GLY A 50 0.83 -3.82 -7.51
C GLY A 50 1.36 -4.87 -6.53
N ILE A 51 2.49 -4.59 -5.87
CA ILE A 51 3.23 -5.61 -5.10
C ILE A 51 3.53 -5.14 -3.68
N GLY A 52 3.20 -5.96 -2.68
CA GLY A 52 3.64 -5.77 -1.31
C GLY A 52 3.04 -4.53 -0.64
N ASN A 53 1.82 -4.15 -1.01
CA ASN A 53 1.12 -3.00 -0.44
C ASN A 53 0.27 -3.42 0.76
N ALA A 54 0.33 -2.65 1.83
CA ALA A 54 -0.47 -2.82 3.04
C ALA A 54 -1.34 -1.59 3.29
N GLY A 55 -2.65 -1.77 3.44
CA GLY A 55 -3.60 -0.70 3.73
C GLY A 55 -4.66 -0.54 2.64
N ILE A 56 -4.97 0.70 2.26
CA ILE A 56 -6.13 1.02 1.42
C ILE A 56 -5.71 1.83 0.18
N ALA A 57 -6.17 1.42 -1.00
CA ALA A 57 -6.06 2.21 -2.24
C ALA A 57 -4.61 2.60 -2.62
N ASN A 58 -3.64 1.72 -2.38
CA ASN A 58 -2.24 1.98 -2.75
C ASN A 58 -1.93 1.43 -4.15
N TRP A 59 -1.21 2.20 -4.99
CA TRP A 59 -0.94 1.83 -6.39
C TRP A 59 0.54 1.80 -6.75
N GLY A 60 1.18 0.63 -6.69
CA GLY A 60 2.60 0.45 -7.01
C GLY A 60 3.30 -0.57 -6.11
N LEU A 61 4.49 -0.26 -5.62
CA LEU A 61 5.35 -1.24 -4.94
C LEU A 61 5.65 -0.85 -3.48
N GLY A 62 5.46 -1.79 -2.56
CA GLY A 62 5.99 -1.73 -1.20
C GLY A 62 5.49 -0.55 -0.39
N LYS A 63 4.17 -0.40 -0.25
CA LYS A 63 3.56 0.74 0.45
C LYS A 63 2.86 0.34 1.72
N ALA A 64 2.76 1.28 2.65
CA ALA A 64 2.01 1.11 3.88
C ALA A 64 1.12 2.35 4.15
N GLY A 65 -0.19 2.15 4.26
CA GLY A 65 -1.14 3.21 4.61
C GLY A 65 -2.21 3.41 3.55
N ILE A 66 -2.52 4.67 3.19
CA ILE A 66 -3.72 5.03 2.44
C ILE A 66 -3.34 5.87 1.21
N GLU A 67 -3.88 5.53 0.04
CA GLU A 67 -3.83 6.36 -1.19
C GLU A 67 -2.41 6.71 -1.68
N ASN A 68 -1.42 5.86 -1.42
CA ASN A 68 -0.06 6.13 -1.86
C ASN A 68 0.19 5.66 -3.30
N HIS A 69 0.89 6.45 -4.11
CA HIS A 69 1.20 6.23 -5.53
C HIS A 69 2.73 6.22 -5.78
N GLY A 70 3.26 5.32 -6.63
CA GLY A 70 4.71 5.11 -6.80
C GLY A 70 5.33 3.94 -5.99
N VAL A 71 6.44 4.15 -5.28
CA VAL A 71 7.25 3.06 -4.67
C VAL A 71 7.71 3.41 -3.25
N GLY A 72 7.58 2.50 -2.30
CA GLY A 72 8.22 2.63 -0.99
C GLY A 72 7.64 3.73 -0.10
N ASN A 73 6.36 4.07 -0.29
CA ASN A 73 5.72 5.16 0.46
C ASN A 73 5.00 4.64 1.71
N ALA A 74 5.10 5.39 2.80
CA ALA A 74 4.44 5.11 4.07
C ALA A 74 3.60 6.30 4.54
N GLY A 75 2.35 6.07 4.94
CA GLY A 75 1.43 7.09 5.43
C GLY A 75 0.26 7.33 4.47
N ILE A 76 -0.10 8.59 4.22
CA ILE A 76 -1.36 8.95 3.55
C ILE A 76 -1.08 9.83 2.33
N ALA A 77 -1.68 9.51 1.19
CA ALA A 77 -1.72 10.34 -0.01
C ALA A 77 -0.32 10.77 -0.53
N ASN A 78 0.71 9.93 -0.39
CA ASN A 78 2.03 10.25 -0.90
C ASN A 78 2.23 9.78 -2.34
N TRP A 79 2.79 10.63 -3.19
CA TRP A 79 3.09 10.34 -4.58
C TRP A 79 4.59 10.38 -4.86
N GLY A 80 5.13 9.31 -5.46
CA GLY A 80 6.52 9.22 -5.88
C GLY A 80 7.28 8.11 -5.15
N LEU A 81 8.50 8.38 -4.70
CA LEU A 81 9.41 7.34 -4.21
C LEU A 81 9.90 7.61 -2.79
N GLY A 82 9.69 6.66 -1.87
CA GLY A 82 10.31 6.69 -0.54
C GLY A 82 9.80 7.81 0.37
N ASN A 83 8.55 8.23 0.21
CA ASN A 83 7.95 9.30 1.01
C ASN A 83 7.31 8.74 2.29
N ALA A 84 7.48 9.43 3.41
CA ALA A 84 6.91 9.07 4.71
C ALA A 84 6.09 10.23 5.29
N GLY A 85 4.83 9.99 5.62
CA GLY A 85 3.93 10.98 6.23
C GLY A 85 2.69 11.25 5.40
N ILE A 86 2.31 12.51 5.21
CA ILE A 86 1.02 12.89 4.63
C ILE A 86 1.22 13.82 3.43
N ALA A 87 0.57 13.51 2.31
CA ALA A 87 0.47 14.40 1.14
C ALA A 87 1.81 14.87 0.56
N ASN A 88 2.86 14.04 0.63
CA ASN A 88 4.15 14.39 0.05
C ASN A 88 4.23 13.99 -1.43
N TRP A 89 4.81 14.86 -2.26
CA TRP A 89 5.05 14.62 -3.68
C TRP A 89 6.54 14.63 -4.01
N GLY A 90 7.02 13.62 -4.73
CA GLY A 90 8.41 13.54 -5.19
C GLY A 90 9.17 12.40 -4.53
N VAL A 91 10.37 12.64 -4.05
CA VAL A 91 11.30 11.58 -3.64
C VAL A 91 11.88 11.84 -2.25
N GLY A 92 11.80 10.85 -1.37
CA GLY A 92 12.50 10.86 -0.07
C GLY A 92 12.02 11.95 0.88
N ASN A 93 10.75 12.36 0.79
CA ASN A 93 10.20 13.40 1.65
C ASN A 93 9.63 12.81 2.95
N ALA A 94 9.85 13.48 4.07
CA ALA A 94 9.34 13.09 5.39
C ALA A 94 8.52 14.22 6.04
N GLY A 95 7.30 13.93 6.47
CA GLY A 95 6.42 14.89 7.13
C GLY A 95 5.15 15.16 6.34
N ILE A 96 4.72 16.41 6.24
CA ILE A 96 3.41 16.79 5.72
C ILE A 96 3.58 17.79 4.57
N GLU A 97 2.90 17.53 3.44
CA GLU A 97 2.78 18.46 2.31
C GLU A 97 4.13 18.91 1.71
N ASN A 98 5.15 18.06 1.73
CA ASN A 98 6.44 18.40 1.11
C ASN A 98 6.48 17.99 -0.37
N GLY A 99 7.03 18.88 -1.21
CA GLY A 99 7.19 18.68 -2.65
C GLY A 99 8.64 18.72 -3.11
N GLY A 100 9.10 17.75 -3.89
CA GLY A 100 10.47 17.74 -4.44
C GLY A 100 11.31 16.59 -3.90
N LEU A 101 12.57 16.84 -3.53
CA LEU A 101 13.53 15.81 -3.16
C LEU A 101 14.10 16.04 -1.77
N GLY A 102 13.96 15.06 -0.88
CA GLY A 102 14.68 15.01 0.39
C GLY A 102 14.25 16.07 1.40
N ASN A 103 12.98 16.49 1.39
CA ASN A 103 12.48 17.51 2.30
C ASN A 103 11.94 16.89 3.60
N ALA A 104 12.15 17.56 4.73
CA ALA A 104 11.73 17.09 6.04
C ALA A 104 10.99 18.17 6.85
N GLY A 105 9.69 18.00 7.09
CA GLY A 105 8.89 18.92 7.90
C GLY A 105 7.51 19.18 7.31
N LEU A 106 7.07 20.44 7.30
CA LEU A 106 5.73 20.85 6.86
C LEU A 106 5.82 21.82 5.68
N GLY A 107 5.20 21.49 4.55
CA GLY A 107 4.98 22.43 3.46
C GLY A 107 6.26 22.89 2.75
N ASN A 108 7.33 22.09 2.74
CA ASN A 108 8.58 22.47 2.09
C ASN A 108 8.57 22.07 0.60
N THR A 109 9.04 22.97 -0.27
CA THR A 109 9.22 22.69 -1.69
C THR A 109 10.68 22.81 -2.12
N GLY A 110 11.10 21.99 -3.09
CA GLY A 110 12.45 22.05 -3.66
C GLY A 110 13.34 20.90 -3.21
N LEU A 111 14.61 21.18 -2.92
CA LEU A 111 15.65 20.16 -2.69
C LEU A 111 16.28 20.30 -1.31
N GLY A 112 16.13 19.29 -0.46
CA GLY A 112 16.88 19.19 0.80
C GLY A 112 16.51 20.24 1.85
N SER A 113 15.25 20.65 1.91
CA SER A 113 14.75 21.65 2.86
C SER A 113 14.21 21.01 4.14
N SER A 114 14.41 21.65 5.29
CA SER A 114 13.86 21.18 6.57
C SER A 114 13.20 22.26 7.41
N GLY A 115 12.08 21.95 8.05
CA GLY A 115 11.32 22.90 8.86
C GLY A 115 9.94 23.19 8.26
N ILE A 116 9.51 24.45 8.24
CA ILE A 116 8.14 24.82 7.90
C ILE A 116 8.12 25.85 6.77
N GLY A 117 7.46 25.50 5.67
CA GLY A 117 7.14 26.44 4.59
C GLY A 117 8.36 26.94 3.82
N ASN A 118 9.43 26.15 3.71
CA ASN A 118 10.62 26.56 2.99
C ASN A 118 10.53 26.22 1.50
N SER A 119 11.11 27.06 0.65
CA SER A 119 11.19 26.84 -0.79
C SER A 119 12.63 26.97 -1.30
N GLY A 120 12.97 26.19 -2.32
CA GLY A 120 14.30 26.26 -2.96
C GLY A 120 15.24 25.15 -2.53
N ILE A 121 16.52 25.46 -2.36
CA ILE A 121 17.58 24.44 -2.16
C ILE A 121 18.23 24.66 -0.81
N GLY A 122 18.21 23.63 0.04
CA GLY A 122 18.96 23.60 1.30
C GLY A 122 18.46 24.56 2.38
N SER A 123 17.18 24.93 2.35
CA SER A 123 16.59 25.88 3.30
C SER A 123 16.23 25.19 4.60
N SER A 124 16.63 25.76 5.74
CA SER A 124 16.24 25.28 7.06
C SER A 124 15.56 26.36 7.87
N GLY A 125 14.54 26.02 8.66
CA GLY A 125 13.83 26.96 9.53
C GLY A 125 12.37 27.19 9.12
N ILE A 126 11.88 28.41 9.28
CA ILE A 126 10.47 28.76 9.08
C ILE A 126 10.37 29.89 8.03
N GLY A 127 9.73 29.59 6.90
CA GLY A 127 9.31 30.59 5.90
C GLY A 127 10.44 31.20 5.07
N ASN A 128 11.40 30.39 4.62
CA ASN A 128 12.55 30.82 3.81
C ASN A 128 12.45 30.42 2.33
#